data_AF-A0A930SBS4-F1
#
_entry.id   AF-A0A930SBS4-F1
#
_cell.length_a   1.000
_cell.length_b   1.000
_cell.length_c   1.000
_cell.angle_alpha   90.00
_cell.angle_beta   90.00
_cell.angle_gamma   90.00
#
_symmetry.space_group_name_H-M   'P 1'
#
loop_
_entity.id
_entity.type
_entity.pdbx_description
1 polymer ?
#
loop_
_entity_poly.entity_id
_entity_poly.type
_entity_poly.pdbx_seq_one_letter_code
_entity_poly.pdbx_strand_id
1 'polypeptide(L)'
;MITDKQGREWLIKKFYEMGCNKIDARTSTARFIKLNGTRSITVGHVPDVMIGMENRQELIDIAEELGIIDWSKVKVDTPVLVKTYEQDAWQKRYFAYLKGGRVYVWLCGTTSWSADNDKDVMSWNYAKLAEV
;
A
#
# COMPACT_ATOMS: atom_id res chain seq x y z
N MET A 1 -1.26 2.57 -24.36
CA MET A 1 -2.39 3.43 -23.97
C MET A 1 -2.79 3.02 -22.57
N ILE A 2 -2.94 3.97 -21.63
CA ILE A 2 -3.36 3.66 -20.27
C ILE A 2 -4.88 3.49 -20.23
N THR A 3 -5.39 2.55 -19.44
CA THR A 3 -6.83 2.38 -19.22
C THR A 3 -7.36 3.38 -18.19
N ASP A 4 -8.66 3.66 -18.19
CA ASP A 4 -9.29 4.53 -17.19
C ASP A 4 -8.98 4.07 -15.76
N LYS A 5 -9.08 2.75 -15.50
CA LYS A 5 -8.75 2.18 -14.18
C LYS A 5 -7.31 2.50 -13.77
N GLN A 6 -6.35 2.26 -14.64
CA GLN A 6 -4.93 2.57 -14.37
C GLN A 6 -4.70 4.07 -14.17
N GLY A 7 -5.41 4.93 -14.91
CA GLY A 7 -5.36 6.38 -14.72
C GLY A 7 -5.90 6.83 -13.36
N ARG A 8 -7.00 6.23 -12.90
CA ARG A 8 -7.61 6.49 -11.59
C ARG A 8 -6.69 6.05 -10.45
N GLU A 9 -6.19 4.82 -10.51
CA GLU A 9 -5.24 4.28 -9.51
C GLU A 9 -3.97 5.14 -9.45
N TRP A 10 -3.45 5.57 -10.60
CA TRP A 10 -2.29 6.45 -10.66
C TRP A 10 -2.56 7.80 -9.94
N LEU A 11 -3.72 8.42 -10.18
CA LEU A 11 -4.07 9.70 -9.57
C LEU A 11 -4.23 9.57 -8.05
N ILE A 12 -4.96 8.55 -7.59
CA ILE A 12 -5.16 8.28 -6.16
C ILE A 12 -3.81 8.02 -5.48
N LYS A 13 -2.92 7.25 -6.12
CA LYS A 13 -1.55 7.01 -5.64
C LYS A 13 -0.72 8.29 -5.54
N LYS A 14 -0.84 9.22 -6.50
CA LYS A 14 -0.11 10.50 -6.43
C LYS A 14 -0.55 11.35 -5.24
N PHE A 15 -1.86 11.42 -4.96
CA PHE A 15 -2.34 12.10 -3.75
C PHE A 15 -1.86 11.43 -2.46
N TYR A 16 -1.79 10.09 -2.44
CA TYR A 16 -1.23 9.34 -1.33
C TYR A 16 0.25 9.68 -1.09
N GLU A 17 1.06 9.70 -2.16
CA GLU A 17 2.48 10.11 -2.13
C GLU A 17 2.66 11.57 -1.66
N MET A 18 1.70 12.44 -1.93
CA MET A 18 1.64 13.81 -1.41
C MET A 18 1.19 13.90 0.07
N GLY A 19 0.86 12.76 0.69
CA GLY A 19 0.50 12.65 2.10
C GLY A 19 -0.99 12.74 2.39
N CYS A 20 -1.87 12.60 1.40
CA CYS A 20 -3.30 12.39 1.65
C CYS A 20 -3.52 10.95 2.14
N ASN A 21 -4.42 10.77 3.11
CA ASN A 21 -4.80 9.45 3.61
C ASN A 21 -6.29 9.15 3.44
N LYS A 22 -7.12 10.16 3.13
CA LYS A 22 -8.56 10.00 2.96
C LYS A 22 -9.08 10.65 1.68
N ILE A 23 -10.13 10.08 1.10
CA ILE A 23 -10.96 10.71 0.08
C ILE A 23 -12.35 10.93 0.67
N ASP A 24 -12.85 12.16 0.68
CA ASP A 24 -14.24 12.46 1.02
C ASP A 24 -15.06 12.49 -0.26
N ALA A 25 -15.87 11.44 -0.45
CA ALA A 25 -16.73 11.25 -1.62
C ALA A 25 -18.21 11.61 -1.35
N ARG A 26 -18.53 12.20 -0.19
CA ARG A 26 -19.92 12.57 0.21
C ARG A 26 -20.57 13.63 -0.68
N THR A 27 -19.81 14.21 -1.58
CA THR A 27 -20.25 15.25 -2.53
C THR A 27 -19.90 14.81 -3.94
N SER A 28 -20.56 15.39 -4.96
CA SER A 28 -20.27 15.15 -6.39
C SER A 28 -18.82 15.47 -6.82
N THR A 29 -18.05 16.05 -5.91
CA THR A 29 -16.62 16.27 -6.06
C THR A 29 -15.93 15.52 -4.92
N ALA A 30 -15.06 14.58 -5.28
CA ALA A 30 -14.19 13.89 -4.35
C ALA A 30 -13.08 14.84 -3.87
N ARG A 31 -12.91 14.91 -2.56
CA ARG A 31 -11.89 15.73 -1.89
C ARG A 31 -10.78 14.85 -1.35
N PHE A 32 -9.55 15.08 -1.79
CA PHE A 32 -8.37 14.39 -1.26
C PHE A 32 -7.89 15.12 -0.02
N ILE A 33 -7.90 14.43 1.11
CA ILE A 33 -7.73 15.02 2.44
C ILE A 33 -6.53 14.38 3.13
N LYS A 34 -5.72 15.22 3.76
CA LYS A 34 -4.78 14.84 4.81
C LYS A 34 -5.46 15.03 6.16
N LEU A 35 -5.81 13.92 6.81
CA LEU A 35 -6.48 13.88 8.10
C LEU A 35 -5.49 13.47 9.20
N ASN A 36 -5.27 14.36 10.17
CA ASN A 36 -4.41 14.18 11.33
C ASN A 36 -5.24 14.40 12.61
N GLY A 37 -5.82 13.32 13.15
CA GLY A 37 -6.77 13.42 14.26
C GLY A 37 -8.01 14.22 13.85
N THR A 38 -8.30 15.32 14.54
CA THR A 38 -9.43 16.21 14.21
C THR A 38 -9.10 17.25 13.14
N ARG A 39 -7.84 17.39 12.74
CA ARG A 39 -7.42 18.37 11.72
C ARG A 39 -7.46 17.74 10.34
N SER A 40 -8.15 18.37 9.40
CA SER A 40 -8.17 17.99 7.99
C SER A 40 -7.67 19.13 7.11
N ILE A 41 -6.84 18.82 6.13
CA ILE A 41 -6.46 19.73 5.05
C ILE A 41 -6.85 19.08 3.73
N THR A 42 -7.64 19.78 2.91
CA THR A 42 -7.93 19.35 1.54
C THR A 42 -6.76 19.74 0.65
N VAL A 43 -6.15 18.75 0.00
CA VAL A 43 -5.03 18.93 -0.92
C VAL A 43 -5.51 19.11 -2.36
N GLY A 44 -6.64 18.50 -2.72
CA GLY A 44 -7.18 18.60 -4.08
C GLY A 44 -8.63 18.17 -4.19
N HIS A 45 -9.23 18.49 -5.33
CA HIS A 45 -10.61 18.22 -5.68
C HIS A 45 -10.66 17.60 -7.08
N VAL A 46 -11.46 16.55 -7.24
CA VAL A 46 -11.68 15.89 -8.53
C VAL A 46 -13.15 15.48 -8.60
N PRO A 47 -13.88 15.65 -9.72
CA PRO A 47 -15.21 15.09 -9.87
C PRO A 47 -15.23 13.59 -9.54
N ASP A 48 -16.18 13.14 -8.74
CA ASP A 48 -16.25 11.75 -8.24
C ASP A 48 -16.33 10.72 -9.39
N VAL A 49 -17.06 11.03 -10.45
CA VAL A 49 -17.19 10.25 -11.68
C VAL A 49 -15.86 9.99 -12.39
N MET A 50 -14.88 10.90 -12.26
CA MET A 50 -13.57 10.71 -12.90
C MET A 50 -12.76 9.62 -12.21
N ILE A 51 -12.99 9.42 -10.91
CA ILE A 51 -12.29 8.43 -10.09
C ILE A 51 -13.15 7.21 -9.74
N GLY A 52 -14.36 7.10 -10.27
CA GLY A 52 -15.25 5.95 -10.04
C GLY A 52 -15.84 5.92 -8.63
N MET A 53 -16.02 7.09 -8.02
CA MET A 53 -16.52 7.25 -6.65
C MET A 53 -17.96 7.77 -6.61
N GLU A 54 -18.66 7.77 -7.74
CA GLU A 54 -20.07 8.16 -7.80
C GLU A 54 -20.92 7.35 -6.81
N ASN A 55 -21.82 8.04 -6.11
CA ASN A 55 -22.69 7.50 -5.06
C ASN A 55 -21.99 6.99 -3.79
N ARG A 56 -20.66 7.10 -3.66
CA ARG A 56 -19.97 6.74 -2.41
C ARG A 56 -20.15 7.85 -1.36
N GLN A 57 -21.11 7.71 -0.46
CA GLN A 57 -21.43 8.74 0.54
C GLN A 57 -20.59 8.62 1.83
N GLU A 58 -19.28 8.43 1.71
CA GLU A 58 -18.41 8.16 2.85
C GLU A 58 -17.00 8.74 2.72
N LEU A 59 -16.23 8.59 3.81
CA LEU A 59 -14.82 8.93 3.86
C LEU A 59 -13.99 7.66 3.63
N ILE A 60 -13.36 7.58 2.48
CA ILE A 60 -12.66 6.39 1.99
C ILE A 60 -11.20 6.46 2.44
N ASP A 61 -10.65 5.34 2.90
CA ASP A 61 -9.22 5.21 3.16
C ASP A 61 -8.44 4.96 1.87
N ILE A 62 -7.48 5.84 1.56
CA ILE A 62 -6.71 5.73 0.32
C ILE A 62 -5.82 4.49 0.33
N ALA A 63 -5.26 4.12 1.50
CA ALA A 63 -4.40 2.95 1.58
C ALA A 63 -5.22 1.68 1.33
N GLU A 64 -6.43 1.59 1.88
CA GLU A 64 -7.33 0.48 1.61
C GLU A 64 -7.76 0.40 0.14
N GLU A 65 -8.16 1.52 -0.45
CA GLU A 65 -8.57 1.57 -1.87
C GLU A 65 -7.42 1.19 -2.82
N LEU A 66 -6.18 1.52 -2.47
CA LEU A 66 -4.98 1.12 -3.23
C LEU A 66 -4.46 -0.27 -2.86
N GLY A 67 -5.08 -0.97 -1.90
CA GLY A 67 -4.59 -2.26 -1.39
C GLY A 67 -3.20 -2.17 -0.72
N ILE A 68 -2.84 -1.00 -0.18
CA ILE A 68 -1.58 -0.77 0.54
C ILE A 68 -1.64 -1.46 1.90
N ILE A 69 -0.75 -2.42 2.09
CA ILE A 69 -0.63 -3.19 3.32
C ILE A 69 0.11 -2.38 4.39
N ASP A 70 -0.47 -2.28 5.58
CA ASP A 70 0.22 -1.78 6.76
C ASP A 70 1.15 -2.85 7.34
N TRP A 71 2.39 -2.86 6.82
CA TRP A 71 3.44 -3.79 7.21
C TRP A 71 3.82 -3.74 8.70
N SER A 72 3.45 -2.68 9.44
CA SER A 72 3.70 -2.61 10.88
C SER A 72 2.81 -3.58 11.68
N LYS A 73 1.69 -4.01 11.10
CA LYS A 73 0.73 -4.95 11.70
C LYS A 73 0.89 -6.38 11.20
N VAL A 74 1.72 -6.60 10.17
CA VAL A 74 1.99 -7.93 9.63
C VAL A 74 2.83 -8.72 10.63
N LYS A 75 2.42 -9.95 10.93
CA LYS A 75 3.13 -10.82 11.88
C LYS A 75 4.43 -11.34 11.27
N VAL A 76 5.46 -11.51 12.09
CA VAL A 76 6.68 -12.24 11.71
C VAL A 76 6.29 -13.61 11.15
N ASP A 77 7.02 -14.05 10.14
CA ASP A 77 6.82 -15.29 9.40
C ASP A 77 5.53 -15.37 8.57
N THR A 78 4.86 -14.24 8.33
CA THR A 78 3.76 -14.20 7.35
C THR A 78 4.30 -14.48 5.94
N PRO A 79 3.72 -15.42 5.17
CA PRO A 79 4.09 -15.66 3.78
C PRO A 79 3.92 -14.41 2.91
N VAL A 80 4.96 -14.09 2.15
CA VAL A 80 5.00 -12.91 1.28
C VAL A 80 5.59 -13.26 -0.08
N LEU A 81 5.19 -12.47 -1.08
CA LEU A 81 5.80 -12.45 -2.39
C LEU A 81 6.63 -11.17 -2.52
N VAL A 82 7.90 -11.31 -2.90
CA VAL A 82 8.84 -10.19 -3.04
C VAL A 82 9.54 -10.18 -4.40
N LYS A 83 9.93 -8.99 -4.87
CA LYS A 83 10.77 -8.82 -6.06
C LYS A 83 11.53 -7.48 -6.05
N THR A 84 12.65 -7.42 -6.78
CA THR A 84 13.53 -6.24 -6.80
C THR A 84 13.10 -5.24 -7.86
N TYR A 85 12.77 -5.75 -9.05
CA TYR A 85 12.31 -4.94 -10.16
C TYR A 85 10.90 -5.34 -10.60
N GLU A 86 10.22 -4.47 -11.33
CA GLU A 86 8.82 -4.70 -11.73
C GLU A 86 8.67 -5.89 -12.69
N GLN A 87 9.67 -6.13 -13.54
CA GLN A 87 9.72 -7.23 -14.50
C GLN A 87 10.10 -8.59 -13.89
N ASP A 88 10.60 -8.60 -12.64
CA ASP A 88 11.09 -9.83 -12.03
C ASP A 88 9.92 -10.77 -11.64
N ALA A 89 10.21 -12.07 -11.65
CA ALA A 89 9.30 -13.06 -11.09
C ALA A 89 9.17 -12.87 -9.57
N TRP A 90 7.95 -13.06 -9.05
CA TRP A 90 7.68 -13.02 -7.62
C TRP A 90 8.36 -14.19 -6.90
N GLN A 91 9.11 -13.89 -5.84
CA GLN A 91 9.76 -14.90 -5.01
C GLN A 91 8.99 -15.11 -3.70
N LYS A 92 8.76 -16.38 -3.35
CA LYS A 92 8.13 -16.76 -2.08
C LYS A 92 9.13 -16.60 -0.94
N ARG A 93 8.77 -15.84 0.08
CA ARG A 93 9.56 -15.58 1.30
C ARG A 93 8.64 -15.45 2.50
N TYR A 94 9.24 -15.19 3.67
CA TYR A 94 8.53 -14.95 4.91
C TYR A 94 8.92 -13.58 5.48
N PHE A 95 7.92 -12.82 5.93
CA PHE A 95 8.12 -11.50 6.51
C PHE A 95 8.95 -11.57 7.79
N ALA A 96 9.97 -10.72 7.93
CA ALA A 96 10.77 -10.62 9.14
C ALA A 96 10.34 -9.39 9.96
N TYR A 97 10.49 -8.18 9.41
CA TYR A 97 10.10 -6.94 10.06
C TYR A 97 10.01 -5.76 9.08
N LEU A 98 9.43 -4.65 9.55
CA LEU A 98 9.43 -3.35 8.86
C LEU A 98 10.45 -2.42 9.52
N LYS A 99 11.40 -1.86 8.77
CA LYS A 99 12.36 -0.87 9.28
C LYS A 99 12.64 0.22 8.25
N GLY A 100 12.53 1.48 8.65
CA GLY A 100 12.79 2.63 7.77
C GLY A 100 11.87 2.66 6.54
N GLY A 101 10.63 2.21 6.67
CA GLY A 101 9.67 2.10 5.56
C GLY A 101 9.96 0.98 4.56
N ARG A 102 10.95 0.12 4.82
CA ARG A 102 11.31 -1.02 3.98
C ARG A 102 10.92 -2.34 4.65
N VAL A 103 10.33 -3.22 3.85
CA VAL A 103 9.98 -4.58 4.24
C VAL A 103 11.22 -5.46 4.18
N TYR A 104 11.57 -6.09 5.29
CA TYR A 104 12.61 -7.10 5.39
C TYR A 104 11.97 -8.48 5.45
N VAL A 105 12.58 -9.43 4.73
CA VAL A 105 12.16 -10.83 4.69
C VAL A 105 13.35 -11.72 4.99
N TRP A 106 13.08 -12.91 5.51
CA TRP A 106 14.08 -13.95 5.74
C TRP A 106 14.70 -14.43 4.43
N LEU A 107 16.01 -14.69 4.46
CA LEU A 107 16.75 -15.21 3.32
C LEU A 107 16.43 -16.69 3.07
N CYS A 108 16.69 -17.16 1.85
CA CYS A 108 16.62 -18.59 1.49
C CYS A 108 15.29 -19.33 1.83
N GLY A 109 14.19 -18.60 2.04
CA GLY A 109 12.90 -19.20 2.41
C GLY A 109 12.85 -19.70 3.86
N THR A 110 13.78 -19.25 4.73
CA THR A 110 13.75 -19.54 6.16
C THR A 110 12.68 -18.71 6.88
N THR A 111 12.50 -18.99 8.16
CA THR A 111 11.61 -18.27 9.09
C THR A 111 12.41 -17.86 10.33
N SER A 112 11.78 -17.14 11.25
CA SER A 112 12.39 -16.81 12.54
C SER A 112 12.83 -18.04 13.35
N TRP A 113 12.26 -19.21 13.07
CA TRP A 113 12.60 -20.47 13.73
C TRP A 113 13.80 -21.18 13.11
N SER A 114 14.01 -21.04 11.79
CA SER A 114 14.99 -21.83 11.03
C SER A 114 16.14 -21.00 10.46
N ALA A 115 16.15 -19.69 10.67
CA ALA A 115 17.25 -18.83 10.26
C ALA A 115 18.47 -19.06 11.18
N ASP A 116 19.67 -19.10 10.59
CA ASP A 116 20.91 -19.29 11.34
C ASP A 116 21.24 -18.05 12.19
N ASN A 117 20.83 -16.87 11.72
CA ASN A 117 21.06 -15.59 12.39
C ASN A 117 19.85 -14.64 12.24
N ASP A 118 19.60 -13.81 13.25
CA ASP A 118 18.56 -12.75 13.21
C ASP A 118 18.84 -11.68 12.14
N LYS A 119 20.07 -11.63 11.64
CA LYS A 119 20.53 -10.76 10.55
C LYS A 119 20.40 -11.38 9.15
N ASP A 120 19.95 -12.62 9.03
CA ASP A 120 19.75 -13.30 7.73
C ASP A 120 18.46 -12.82 7.04
N VAL A 121 18.39 -11.52 6.85
CA VAL A 121 17.26 -10.79 6.29
C VAL A 121 17.71 -9.87 5.19
N MET A 122 16.83 -9.60 4.23
CA MET A 122 17.09 -8.66 3.15
C MET A 122 15.86 -7.81 2.87
N SER A 123 16.09 -6.52 2.60
CA SER A 123 15.03 -5.61 2.19
C SER A 123 14.70 -5.77 0.71
N TRP A 124 13.41 -5.65 0.36
CA TRP A 124 12.95 -5.72 -1.02
C TRP A 124 12.20 -4.44 -1.42
N ASN A 125 12.25 -4.10 -2.72
CA ASN A 125 11.58 -2.91 -3.26
C ASN A 125 10.06 -3.12 -3.38
N TYR A 126 9.65 -4.33 -3.73
CA TYR A 126 8.25 -4.69 -3.89
C TYR A 126 7.91 -5.90 -3.02
N ALA A 127 6.83 -5.79 -2.27
CA ALA A 127 6.31 -6.86 -1.43
C ALA A 127 4.78 -6.86 -1.45
N LYS A 128 4.18 -8.05 -1.39
CA LYS A 128 2.75 -8.24 -1.12
C LYS A 128 2.53 -9.51 -0.31
N LEU A 129 1.40 -9.61 0.37
CA LEU A 129 1.00 -10.85 1.05
C LEU A 129 0.83 -11.96 0.03
N ALA A 130 1.27 -13.18 0.36
CA ALA A 130 0.93 -14.35 -0.42
C ALA A 130 -0.48 -14.81 -0.04
N GLU A 131 -1.30 -15.11 -1.03
CA GLU A 131 -2.55 -15.84 -0.81
C GLU A 131 -2.20 -17.27 -0.40
N VAL A 132 -2.82 -17.74 0.69
CA VAL A 132 -2.60 -19.08 1.28
C VAL A 132 -3.69 -20.02 0.78
#